data_AF-G7VXG4-F1
#
_entry.id   AF-G7VXG4-F1
#
_cell.length_a   1.000
_cell.length_b   1.000
_cell.length_c   1.000
_cell.angle_alpha   90.00
_cell.angle_beta   90.00
_cell.angle_gamma   90.00
#
_symmetry.space_group_name_H-M   'P 1'
#
loop_
_entity.id
_entity.type
_entity.pdbx_description
1 polymer ?
#
loop_
_entity_poly.entity_id
_entity_poly.type
_entity_poly.pdbx_seq_one_letter_code
_entity_poly.pdbx_strand_id
1 'polypeptide(L)'
;MTDINPAEPSELQLDDFYFETKFINVLDKGSDTHHRYIKDSYGVERILYNGYPPRTKHEIFSGLKCVENRGLVIDELIYNLPFTVSKRGRPAETAFTDRDPDRRAIYLVPDHTATRIMKDSSYHLDGIHMLQSMKSISKELAERWESEISKLNTGERVAASIIHEYGHILTFRAWDNMGIKSTLDVYDWLDEYGYLDNCSKRIVSFNEGDAPWQINVAIEQLAEDFRLALDVKNQNGACCLPHIITYQQDLLNPEGYLEGVDIMKNLLQFDGKLKKGKVSGALDSIIPFGEANRSSLPTNFIHGEITPLTQEDKDRAREKLKQFEVDF
;
A
#
# COMPACT_ATOMS: atom_id res chain seq x y z
N MET A 1 -43.17 -13.11 -25.38
CA MET A 1 -42.04 -13.30 -24.44
C MET A 1 -40.81 -12.94 -25.23
N THR A 2 -40.27 -11.75 -24.99
CA THR A 2 -39.09 -11.21 -25.66
C THR A 2 -37.87 -11.61 -24.85
N ASP A 3 -37.03 -12.48 -25.41
CA ASP A 3 -35.74 -12.84 -24.87
C ASP A 3 -34.82 -11.62 -24.93
N ILE A 4 -34.56 -11.03 -23.76
CA ILE A 4 -33.53 -10.02 -23.59
C ILE A 4 -32.22 -10.78 -23.42
N ASN A 5 -31.42 -10.78 -24.48
CA ASN A 5 -30.04 -11.25 -24.44
C ASN A 5 -29.27 -10.35 -23.45
N PRO A 6 -28.65 -10.89 -22.38
CA PRO A 6 -27.81 -10.07 -21.52
C PRO A 6 -26.61 -9.62 -22.34
N ALA A 7 -26.47 -8.31 -22.53
CA ALA A 7 -25.29 -7.74 -23.16
C ALA A 7 -24.06 -8.21 -22.38
N GLU A 8 -23.15 -8.92 -23.05
CA GLU A 8 -21.83 -9.19 -22.51
C GLU A 8 -21.17 -7.83 -22.17
N PRO A 9 -20.52 -7.71 -20.99
CA PRO A 9 -19.78 -6.50 -20.67
C PRO A 9 -18.68 -6.35 -21.72
N SER A 10 -18.74 -5.28 -22.51
CA SER A 10 -17.68 -4.98 -23.46
C SER A 10 -16.38 -4.85 -22.67
N GLU A 11 -15.47 -5.81 -22.83
CA GLU A 11 -14.08 -5.67 -22.38
C GLU A 11 -13.55 -4.39 -23.02
N LEU A 12 -13.35 -3.38 -22.18
CA LEU A 12 -12.80 -2.10 -22.59
C LEU A 12 -11.32 -2.35 -22.93
N GLN A 13 -11.03 -2.72 -24.18
CA GLN A 13 -9.65 -2.87 -24.64
C GLN A 13 -9.00 -1.49 -24.65
N LEU A 14 -8.16 -1.20 -23.66
CA LEU A 14 -7.36 0.02 -23.65
C LEU A 14 -6.13 -0.19 -24.54
N ASP A 15 -6.03 0.62 -25.60
CA ASP A 15 -4.89 0.58 -26.53
C ASP A 15 -3.56 0.90 -25.81
N ASP A 16 -2.44 0.31 -26.26
CA ASP A 16 -1.08 0.62 -25.76
C ASP A 16 -0.78 2.13 -25.71
N PHE A 17 -1.42 2.91 -26.59
CA PHE A 17 -1.34 4.37 -26.64
C PHE A 17 -1.93 5.06 -25.39
N TYR A 18 -2.95 4.48 -24.75
CA TYR A 18 -3.54 5.00 -23.52
C TYR A 18 -2.53 4.96 -22.37
N PHE A 19 -1.77 3.87 -22.24
CA PHE A 19 -0.74 3.74 -21.20
C PHE A 19 0.43 4.71 -21.41
N GLU A 20 0.82 4.99 -22.67
CA GLU A 20 1.85 5.98 -22.98
C GLU A 20 1.50 7.40 -22.51
N THR A 21 0.21 7.76 -22.46
CA THR A 21 -0.22 9.10 -21.99
C THR A 21 -0.21 9.28 -20.47
N LYS A 22 -0.25 8.17 -19.69
CA LYS A 22 -0.23 8.21 -18.21
C LYS A 22 1.16 7.96 -17.63
N PHE A 23 2.07 7.46 -18.45
CA PHE A 23 3.40 7.05 -18.04
C PHE A 23 4.47 8.03 -18.49
N ILE A 24 5.23 8.57 -17.55
CA ILE A 24 6.28 9.57 -17.81
C ILE A 24 7.63 9.03 -17.35
N ASN A 25 8.56 8.83 -18.28
CA ASN A 25 9.97 8.56 -17.97
C ASN A 25 10.69 9.87 -17.66
N VAL A 26 11.25 9.99 -16.47
CA VAL A 26 12.07 11.15 -16.10
C VAL A 26 13.51 10.90 -16.57
N LEU A 27 13.91 11.60 -17.65
CA LEU A 27 15.12 11.28 -18.41
C LEU A 27 16.41 11.89 -17.86
N ASP A 28 16.36 13.05 -17.18
CA ASP A 28 17.58 13.79 -16.80
C ASP A 28 17.49 14.55 -15.46
N LYS A 29 18.62 14.62 -14.75
CA LYS A 29 18.78 15.11 -13.39
C LYS A 29 18.99 16.64 -13.30
N GLY A 30 19.38 17.30 -14.39
CA GLY A 30 19.77 18.72 -14.35
C GLY A 30 18.65 19.71 -14.66
N SER A 31 17.76 19.35 -15.59
CA SER A 31 16.84 20.30 -16.25
C SER A 31 15.38 19.86 -16.32
N ASP A 32 15.06 18.62 -15.93
CA ASP A 32 13.70 18.09 -16.01
C ASP A 32 12.78 18.76 -14.98
N THR A 33 11.59 19.16 -15.44
CA THR A 33 10.59 19.85 -14.62
C THR A 33 10.14 19.00 -13.42
N HIS A 34 10.01 17.67 -13.59
CA HIS A 34 9.59 16.75 -12.53
C HIS A 34 10.67 16.61 -11.46
N HIS A 35 11.94 16.62 -11.85
CA HIS A 35 13.02 16.62 -10.88
C HIS A 35 13.07 17.93 -10.07
N ARG A 36 12.78 19.08 -10.70
CA ARG A 36 12.64 20.34 -9.95
C ARG A 36 11.48 20.24 -8.95
N TYR A 37 10.33 19.70 -9.37
CA TYR A 37 9.20 19.50 -8.46
C TYR A 37 9.55 18.60 -7.28
N ILE A 38 10.21 17.46 -7.52
CA ILE A 38 10.61 16.56 -6.44
C ILE A 38 11.63 17.23 -5.51
N LYS A 39 12.56 18.04 -6.04
CA LYS A 39 13.47 18.84 -5.21
C LYS A 39 12.72 19.85 -4.34
N ASP A 40 11.71 20.52 -4.89
CA ASP A 40 10.94 21.52 -4.14
C ASP A 40 10.10 20.85 -3.03
N SER A 41 9.49 19.69 -3.32
CA SER A 41 8.68 18.94 -2.34
C SER A 41 9.52 18.28 -1.23
N TYR A 42 10.69 17.71 -1.57
CA TYR A 42 11.45 16.86 -0.64
C TYR A 42 12.78 17.47 -0.17
N GLY A 43 13.33 18.46 -0.85
CA GLY A 43 14.68 18.96 -0.61
C GLY A 43 15.74 18.20 -1.40
N VAL A 44 16.76 18.91 -1.90
CA VAL A 44 17.84 18.34 -2.73
C VAL A 44 18.62 17.27 -1.97
N GLU A 45 18.84 17.48 -0.68
CA GLU A 45 19.57 16.58 0.21
C GLU A 45 18.87 15.23 0.43
N ARG A 46 17.59 15.13 0.06
CA ARG A 46 16.77 13.92 0.22
C ARG A 46 16.72 13.05 -1.02
N ILE A 47 17.28 13.51 -2.14
CA ILE A 47 17.36 12.74 -3.38
C ILE A 47 18.55 11.80 -3.32
N LEU A 48 18.29 10.49 -3.46
CA LEU A 48 19.28 9.44 -3.30
C LEU A 48 19.36 8.56 -4.55
N TYR A 49 20.57 8.13 -4.88
CA TYR A 49 20.83 7.20 -5.96
C TYR A 49 21.19 5.84 -5.35
N ASN A 50 20.27 4.89 -5.47
CA ASN A 50 20.41 3.56 -4.89
C ASN A 50 21.23 2.58 -5.77
N GLY A 51 21.83 3.07 -6.86
CA GLY A 51 22.72 2.30 -7.74
C GLY A 51 22.00 1.41 -8.77
N TYR A 52 20.67 1.36 -8.76
CA TYR A 52 19.89 0.62 -9.75
C TYR A 52 19.50 1.49 -10.95
N PRO A 53 19.35 0.89 -12.15
CA PRO A 53 18.78 1.60 -13.29
C PRO A 53 17.29 1.90 -13.05
N PRO A 54 16.74 2.95 -13.70
CA PRO A 54 15.29 3.14 -13.76
C PRO A 54 14.61 1.87 -14.28
N ARG A 55 13.36 1.65 -13.87
CA ARG A 55 12.60 0.49 -14.35
C ARG A 55 12.45 0.56 -15.87
N THR A 56 12.49 -0.60 -16.52
CA THR A 56 12.32 -0.69 -17.96
C THR A 56 10.87 -0.46 -18.36
N LYS A 57 10.64 -0.02 -19.60
CA LYS A 57 9.28 0.07 -20.18
C LYS A 57 8.54 -1.26 -20.08
N HIS A 58 9.23 -2.38 -20.30
CA HIS A 58 8.65 -3.71 -20.25
C HIS A 58 8.09 -4.04 -18.86
N GLU A 59 8.85 -3.77 -17.80
CA GLU A 59 8.41 -3.99 -16.42
C GLU A 59 7.13 -3.19 -16.10
N ILE A 60 7.12 -1.92 -16.51
CA ILE A 60 6.02 -0.99 -16.24
C ILE A 60 4.77 -1.39 -17.02
N PHE A 61 4.88 -1.63 -18.33
CA PHE A 61 3.74 -2.05 -19.14
C PHE A 61 3.19 -3.42 -18.70
N SER A 62 4.08 -4.36 -18.33
CA SER A 62 3.63 -5.63 -17.76
C SER A 62 2.87 -5.42 -16.45
N GLY A 63 3.31 -4.50 -15.60
CA GLY A 63 2.60 -4.14 -14.37
C GLY A 63 1.24 -3.50 -14.64
N LEU A 64 1.18 -2.54 -15.55
CA LEU A 64 -0.08 -1.87 -15.92
C LEU A 64 -1.11 -2.84 -16.50
N LYS A 65 -0.68 -3.78 -17.34
CA LYS A 65 -1.55 -4.86 -17.83
C LYS A 65 -2.08 -5.73 -16.69
N CYS A 66 -1.23 -6.06 -15.70
CA CYS A 66 -1.67 -6.77 -14.50
C CYS A 66 -2.66 -5.96 -13.65
N VAL A 67 -2.56 -4.63 -13.60
CA VAL A 67 -3.56 -3.75 -12.96
C VAL A 67 -4.88 -3.79 -13.72
N GLU A 68 -4.85 -3.65 -15.04
CA GLU A 68 -6.03 -3.68 -15.89
C GLU A 68 -6.77 -5.01 -15.79
N ASN A 69 -6.04 -6.14 -15.78
CA ASN A 69 -6.62 -7.47 -15.60
C ASN A 69 -7.36 -7.63 -14.25
N ARG A 70 -7.09 -6.78 -13.26
CA ARG A 70 -7.82 -6.74 -11.98
C ARG A 70 -9.07 -5.83 -12.04
N GLY A 71 -9.34 -5.21 -13.18
CA GLY A 71 -10.46 -4.30 -13.40
C GLY A 71 -10.25 -2.92 -12.77
N LEU A 72 -9.01 -2.55 -12.42
CA LEU A 72 -8.71 -1.25 -11.84
C LEU A 72 -8.31 -0.25 -12.94
N VAL A 73 -9.00 0.88 -12.99
CA VAL A 73 -8.62 2.02 -13.83
C VAL A 73 -7.87 3.03 -12.97
N ILE A 74 -6.58 3.20 -13.21
CA ILE A 74 -5.77 4.23 -12.56
C ILE A 74 -5.93 5.54 -13.32
N ASP A 75 -6.46 6.58 -12.70
CA ASP A 75 -6.61 7.92 -13.30
C ASP A 75 -5.38 8.83 -13.11
N GLU A 76 -4.39 8.38 -12.35
CA GLU A 76 -3.21 9.17 -11.98
C GLU A 76 -2.02 8.99 -12.91
N LEU A 77 -1.15 10.00 -12.91
CA LEU A 77 0.14 9.95 -13.60
C LEU A 77 1.12 9.03 -12.87
N ILE A 78 1.89 8.27 -13.63
CA ILE A 78 2.90 7.36 -13.13
C ILE A 78 4.26 7.79 -13.67
N TYR A 79 5.14 8.19 -12.76
CA TYR A 79 6.50 8.63 -13.06
C TYR A 79 7.49 7.50 -12.81
N ASN A 80 8.35 7.21 -13.78
CA ASN A 80 9.51 6.35 -13.58
C ASN A 80 10.75 7.20 -13.36
N LEU A 81 11.23 7.17 -12.12
CA LEU A 81 12.31 8.01 -11.65
C LEU A 81 13.67 7.34 -11.83
N PRO A 82 14.73 8.11 -12.10
CA PRO A 82 16.11 7.62 -12.11
C PRO A 82 16.79 7.72 -10.73
N PHE A 83 16.02 7.96 -9.67
CA PHE A 83 16.46 8.11 -8.29
C PHE A 83 15.33 7.74 -7.33
N THR A 84 15.67 7.65 -6.05
CA THR A 84 14.70 7.56 -4.96
C THR A 84 14.78 8.80 -4.07
N VAL A 85 13.83 8.94 -3.16
CA VAL A 85 13.81 9.98 -2.14
C VAL A 85 13.81 9.35 -0.75
N SER A 86 14.50 9.98 0.21
CA SER A 86 14.40 9.63 1.63
C SER A 86 13.52 10.65 2.33
N LYS A 87 12.36 10.24 2.86
CA LYS A 87 11.58 11.08 3.78
C LYS A 87 11.98 10.69 5.20
N ARG A 88 12.74 11.56 5.88
CA ARG A 88 13.13 11.42 7.29
C ARG A 88 13.83 10.09 7.66
N GLY A 89 14.66 9.54 6.77
CA GLY A 89 15.69 8.56 7.16
C GLY A 89 15.77 7.28 6.34
N ARG A 90 14.70 6.87 5.63
CA ARG A 90 14.72 5.69 4.75
C ARG A 90 14.34 6.04 3.31
N PRO A 91 15.14 5.63 2.32
CA PRO A 91 14.77 5.76 0.93
C PRO A 91 13.56 4.86 0.62
N ALA A 92 12.66 5.33 -0.25
CA ALA A 92 11.69 4.44 -0.88
C ALA A 92 12.44 3.37 -1.70
N GLU A 93 12.03 2.10 -1.60
CA GLU A 93 12.71 1.02 -2.33
C GLU A 93 12.01 0.62 -3.62
N THR A 94 10.70 0.86 -3.75
CA THR A 94 9.93 0.39 -4.92
C THR A 94 9.04 1.45 -5.56
N ALA A 95 8.26 2.16 -4.76
CA ALA A 95 7.47 3.31 -5.19
C ALA A 95 7.18 4.23 -4.00
N PHE A 96 6.61 5.41 -4.28
CA PHE A 96 5.99 6.29 -3.28
C PHE A 96 4.97 7.22 -3.95
N THR A 97 4.16 7.87 -3.13
CA THR A 97 3.18 8.89 -3.55
C THR A 97 3.41 10.19 -2.77
N ASP A 98 3.23 11.34 -3.44
CA ASP A 98 3.17 12.65 -2.79
C ASP A 98 1.74 12.94 -2.28
N ARG A 99 1.62 13.53 -1.09
CA ARG A 99 0.34 13.90 -0.49
C ARG A 99 -0.28 15.16 -1.10
N ASP A 100 0.49 15.96 -1.85
CA ASP A 100 0.03 17.19 -2.48
C ASP A 100 -1.24 16.95 -3.33
N PRO A 101 -2.41 17.50 -2.94
CA PRO A 101 -3.70 17.25 -3.61
C PRO A 101 -3.75 17.76 -5.05
N ASP A 102 -2.92 18.75 -5.41
CA ASP A 102 -2.85 19.27 -6.77
C ASP A 102 -1.93 18.42 -7.66
N ARG A 103 -1.14 17.51 -7.07
CA ARG A 103 -0.02 16.83 -7.74
C ARG A 103 0.13 15.33 -7.41
N ARG A 104 -0.91 14.71 -6.83
CA ARG A 104 -0.88 13.27 -6.51
C ARG A 104 -0.52 12.48 -7.77
N ALA A 105 0.50 11.65 -7.62
CA ALA A 105 1.03 10.82 -8.68
C ALA A 105 1.79 9.66 -8.05
N ILE A 106 1.93 8.60 -8.82
CA ILE A 106 2.67 7.40 -8.42
C ILE A 106 4.10 7.56 -8.92
N TYR A 107 5.07 7.52 -8.02
CA TYR A 107 6.49 7.61 -8.34
C TYR A 107 7.14 6.24 -8.19
N LEU A 108 7.39 5.57 -9.31
CA LEU A 108 8.19 4.36 -9.34
C LEU A 108 9.67 4.71 -9.24
N VAL A 109 10.39 4.08 -8.32
CA VAL A 109 11.82 4.30 -8.13
C VAL A 109 12.65 3.17 -8.75
N PRO A 110 13.96 3.39 -9.00
CA PRO A 110 14.86 2.34 -9.46
C PRO A 110 14.85 1.15 -8.52
N ASP A 111 14.68 -0.05 -9.08
CA ASP A 111 14.60 -1.31 -8.36
C ASP A 111 15.25 -2.41 -9.19
N HIS A 112 15.77 -3.45 -8.53
CA HIS A 112 16.18 -4.68 -9.19
C HIS A 112 15.09 -5.72 -9.02
N THR A 113 14.02 -5.59 -9.80
CA THR A 113 12.76 -6.31 -9.58
C THR A 113 12.93 -7.83 -9.54
N ALA A 114 13.83 -8.41 -10.34
CA ALA A 114 14.12 -9.85 -10.26
C ALA A 114 14.67 -10.28 -8.89
N THR A 115 15.55 -9.46 -8.29
CA THR A 115 16.08 -9.74 -6.94
C THR A 115 15.03 -9.51 -5.88
N ARG A 116 14.17 -8.50 -6.06
CA ARG A 116 13.04 -8.24 -5.16
C ARG A 116 12.08 -9.42 -5.13
N ILE A 117 11.68 -9.94 -6.28
CA ILE A 117 10.80 -11.12 -6.40
C ILE A 117 11.40 -12.30 -5.63
N MET A 118 12.68 -12.62 -5.85
CA MET A 118 13.32 -13.72 -5.12
C MET A 118 13.28 -13.51 -3.60
N LYS A 119 13.56 -12.30 -3.12
CA LYS A 119 13.55 -11.96 -1.68
C LYS A 119 12.13 -12.05 -1.11
N ASP A 120 11.16 -11.43 -1.77
CA ASP A 120 9.77 -11.39 -1.33
C ASP A 120 9.18 -12.81 -1.35
N SER A 121 9.40 -13.60 -2.40
CA SER A 121 8.96 -15.01 -2.45
C SER A 121 9.61 -15.85 -1.34
N SER A 122 10.94 -15.78 -1.18
CA SER A 122 11.63 -16.53 -0.12
C SER A 122 11.08 -16.19 1.26
N TYR A 123 10.88 -14.91 1.54
CA TYR A 123 10.37 -14.44 2.82
C TYR A 123 9.00 -15.04 3.18
N HIS A 124 8.06 -15.04 2.23
CA HIS A 124 6.72 -15.58 2.47
C HIS A 124 6.71 -17.12 2.55
N LEU A 125 7.50 -17.80 1.71
CA LEU A 125 7.64 -19.26 1.74
C LEU A 125 8.24 -19.74 3.06
N ASP A 126 9.26 -19.05 3.57
CA ASP A 126 9.87 -19.36 4.87
C ASP A 126 8.83 -19.27 6.01
N GLY A 127 7.96 -18.26 5.99
CA GLY A 127 6.86 -18.14 6.94
C GLY A 127 5.82 -19.25 6.82
N ILE A 128 5.43 -19.64 5.60
CA ILE A 128 4.50 -20.76 5.38
C ILE A 128 5.08 -22.07 5.94
N HIS A 129 6.34 -22.38 5.62
CA HIS A 129 7.00 -23.57 6.12
C HIS A 129 7.12 -23.58 7.65
N MET A 130 7.42 -22.42 8.24
CA MET A 130 7.45 -22.26 9.70
C MET A 130 6.08 -22.59 10.32
N LEU A 131 5.00 -21.96 9.85
CA LEU A 131 3.64 -22.21 10.34
C LEU A 131 3.21 -23.67 10.16
N GLN A 132 3.55 -24.28 9.03
CA GLN A 132 3.27 -25.69 8.75
C GLN A 132 4.02 -26.62 9.72
N SER A 133 5.31 -26.33 9.99
CA SER A 133 6.12 -27.10 10.94
C SER A 133 5.60 -27.01 12.39
N MET A 134 5.01 -25.85 12.74
CA MET A 134 4.32 -25.62 14.01
C MET A 134 2.92 -26.26 14.05
N LYS A 135 2.46 -26.87 12.94
CA LYS A 135 1.10 -27.41 12.76
C LYS A 135 -0.01 -26.37 12.95
N SER A 136 0.31 -25.09 12.72
CA SER A 136 -0.64 -23.99 12.88
C SER A 136 -1.49 -23.77 11.63
N ILE A 137 -1.07 -24.30 10.48
CA ILE A 137 -1.85 -24.36 9.23
C ILE A 137 -1.88 -25.79 8.67
N SER A 138 -2.91 -26.10 7.86
CA SER A 138 -3.00 -27.40 7.19
C SER A 138 -2.03 -27.49 6.00
N LYS A 139 -1.73 -28.72 5.57
CA LYS A 139 -0.88 -28.94 4.40
C LYS A 139 -1.51 -28.39 3.13
N GLU A 140 -2.83 -28.55 2.98
CA GLU A 140 -3.59 -28.06 1.82
C GLU A 140 -3.56 -26.52 1.75
N LEU A 141 -3.61 -25.85 2.91
CA LEU A 141 -3.50 -24.39 2.96
C LEU A 141 -2.08 -23.93 2.58
N ALA A 142 -1.04 -24.59 3.10
CA ALA A 142 0.35 -24.29 2.74
C ALA A 142 0.60 -24.45 1.23
N GLU A 143 0.26 -25.61 0.65
CA GLU A 143 0.42 -25.89 -0.79
C GLU A 143 -0.32 -24.88 -1.67
N ARG A 144 -1.50 -24.42 -1.22
CA ARG A 144 -2.26 -23.38 -1.91
C ARG A 144 -1.52 -22.04 -1.95
N TRP A 145 -1.01 -21.56 -0.82
CA TRP A 145 -0.28 -20.29 -0.77
C TRP A 145 1.06 -20.36 -1.50
N GLU A 146 1.78 -21.47 -1.41
CA GLU A 146 3.00 -21.71 -2.20
C GLU A 146 2.71 -21.62 -3.70
N SER A 147 1.61 -22.23 -4.15
CA SER A 147 1.15 -22.13 -5.54
C SER A 147 0.86 -20.69 -5.96
N GLU A 148 0.20 -19.89 -5.13
CA GLU A 148 -0.03 -18.47 -5.44
C GLU A 148 1.26 -17.65 -5.47
N ILE A 149 2.16 -17.83 -4.50
CA ILE A 149 3.47 -17.13 -4.46
C ILE A 149 4.30 -17.47 -5.71
N SER A 150 4.20 -18.70 -6.23
CA SER A 150 4.89 -19.10 -7.46
C SER A 150 4.47 -18.32 -8.70
N LYS A 151 3.31 -17.64 -8.66
CA LYS A 151 2.83 -16.78 -9.75
C LYS A 151 3.45 -15.39 -9.73
N LEU A 152 4.15 -15.01 -8.65
CA LEU A 152 4.81 -13.72 -8.53
C LEU A 152 5.86 -13.57 -9.62
N ASN A 153 5.61 -12.63 -10.53
CA ASN A 153 6.50 -12.29 -11.63
C ASN A 153 6.70 -10.77 -11.67
N THR A 154 7.48 -10.31 -12.65
CA THR A 154 7.77 -8.89 -12.87
C THR A 154 6.51 -8.03 -12.95
N GLY A 155 5.53 -8.44 -13.77
CA GLY A 155 4.27 -7.71 -13.92
C GLY A 155 3.51 -7.65 -12.59
N GLU A 156 3.36 -8.78 -11.92
CA GLU A 156 2.66 -8.84 -10.62
C GLU A 156 3.32 -7.97 -9.56
N ARG A 157 4.65 -7.97 -9.47
CA ARG A 157 5.38 -7.17 -8.47
C ARG A 157 5.31 -5.67 -8.75
N VAL A 158 5.37 -5.28 -10.02
CA VAL A 158 5.23 -3.87 -10.44
C VAL A 158 3.78 -3.41 -10.23
N ALA A 159 2.80 -4.23 -10.61
CA ALA A 159 1.39 -3.97 -10.37
C ALA A 159 1.10 -3.78 -8.88
N ALA A 160 1.68 -4.63 -8.02
CA ALA A 160 1.54 -4.51 -6.57
C ALA A 160 2.00 -3.14 -6.05
N SER A 161 3.17 -2.65 -6.48
CA SER A 161 3.63 -1.30 -6.13
C SER A 161 2.69 -0.21 -6.64
N ILE A 162 2.23 -0.31 -7.88
CA ILE A 162 1.34 0.70 -8.46
C ILE A 162 -0.01 0.75 -7.70
N ILE A 163 -0.60 -0.42 -7.42
CA ILE A 163 -1.90 -0.52 -6.75
C ILE A 163 -1.80 -0.05 -5.31
N HIS A 164 -0.73 -0.41 -4.59
CA HIS A 164 -0.46 0.07 -3.23
C HIS A 164 -0.44 1.59 -3.17
N GLU A 165 0.37 2.22 -4.02
CA GLU A 165 0.46 3.68 -4.09
C GLU A 165 -0.87 4.33 -4.50
N TYR A 166 -1.62 3.69 -5.39
CA TYR A 166 -2.97 4.16 -5.72
C TYR A 166 -3.93 4.08 -4.52
N GLY A 167 -3.80 3.06 -3.66
CA GLY A 167 -4.53 2.97 -2.39
C GLY A 167 -4.26 4.16 -1.47
N HIS A 168 -3.00 4.60 -1.36
CA HIS A 168 -2.63 5.84 -0.67
C HIS A 168 -3.33 7.07 -1.26
N ILE A 169 -3.33 7.20 -2.59
CA ILE A 169 -3.99 8.31 -3.28
C ILE A 169 -5.49 8.35 -2.96
N LEU A 170 -6.18 7.21 -3.04
CA LEU A 170 -7.61 7.11 -2.74
C LEU A 170 -7.90 7.49 -1.29
N THR A 171 -7.06 7.06 -0.36
CA THR A 171 -7.15 7.40 1.06
C THR A 171 -7.01 8.91 1.28
N PHE A 172 -5.98 9.53 0.70
CA PHE A 172 -5.79 10.98 0.82
C PHE A 172 -6.94 11.77 0.16
N ARG A 173 -7.48 11.29 -0.97
CA ARG A 173 -8.67 11.89 -1.61
C ARG A 173 -9.90 11.80 -0.69
N ALA A 174 -10.11 10.68 0.00
CA ALA A 174 -11.20 10.53 0.95
C ALA A 174 -11.07 11.54 2.10
N TRP A 175 -9.87 11.68 2.66
CA TRP A 175 -9.59 12.65 3.72
C TRP A 175 -9.81 14.10 3.28
N ASP A 176 -9.38 14.48 2.08
CA ASP A 176 -9.64 15.81 1.53
C ASP A 176 -11.14 16.12 1.46
N ASN A 177 -11.94 15.15 1.01
CA ASN A 177 -13.38 15.29 0.85
C ASN A 177 -14.09 15.42 2.20
N MET A 178 -13.58 14.71 3.22
CA MET A 178 -14.10 14.74 4.58
C MET A 178 -13.56 15.93 5.40
N GLY A 179 -12.58 16.66 4.86
CA GLY A 179 -11.97 17.80 5.55
C GLY A 179 -11.05 17.39 6.71
N ILE A 180 -10.55 16.15 6.71
CA ILE A 180 -9.59 15.62 7.68
C ILE A 180 -8.26 16.35 7.49
N LYS A 181 -7.78 17.00 8.56
CA LYS A 181 -6.64 17.94 8.47
C LYS A 181 -5.59 17.77 9.53
N SER A 182 -5.82 16.91 10.51
CA SER A 182 -4.94 16.67 11.65
C SER A 182 -4.65 15.18 11.85
N THR A 183 -3.63 14.87 12.65
CA THR A 183 -3.29 13.48 13.00
C THR A 183 -4.38 12.85 13.87
N LEU A 184 -5.02 13.66 14.73
CA LEU A 184 -6.16 13.25 15.54
C LEU A 184 -7.37 12.92 14.66
N ASP A 185 -7.68 13.75 13.66
CA ASP A 185 -8.77 13.50 12.72
C ASP A 185 -8.57 12.18 11.97
N VAL A 186 -7.33 11.89 11.55
CA VAL A 186 -6.99 10.62 10.89
C VAL A 186 -7.17 9.44 11.84
N TYR A 187 -6.71 9.57 13.10
CA TYR A 187 -6.89 8.52 14.11
C TYR A 187 -8.38 8.23 14.35
N ASP A 188 -9.18 9.28 14.55
CA ASP A 188 -10.62 9.15 14.80
C ASP A 188 -11.33 8.57 13.59
N TRP A 189 -10.94 8.95 12.37
CA TRP A 189 -11.46 8.33 11.15
C TRP A 189 -11.13 6.83 11.09
N LEU A 190 -9.88 6.44 11.33
CA LEU A 190 -9.49 5.02 11.34
C LEU A 190 -10.25 4.22 12.41
N ASP A 191 -10.52 4.82 13.58
CA ASP A 191 -11.27 4.20 14.67
C ASP A 191 -12.76 4.05 14.33
N GLU A 192 -13.38 5.10 13.77
CA GLU A 192 -14.81 5.12 13.40
C GLU A 192 -15.14 4.02 12.38
N TYR A 193 -14.27 3.79 11.41
CA TYR A 193 -14.41 2.72 10.42
C TYR A 193 -13.98 1.34 10.94
N GLY A 194 -13.63 1.22 12.22
CA GLY A 194 -13.21 -0.04 12.86
C GLY A 194 -11.83 -0.53 12.42
N TYR A 195 -11.07 0.28 11.68
CA TYR A 195 -9.84 -0.14 11.03
C TYR A 195 -8.68 -0.28 12.01
N LEU A 196 -8.63 0.54 13.08
CA LEU A 196 -7.66 0.37 14.16
C LEU A 196 -7.85 -0.95 14.90
N ASP A 197 -9.11 -1.35 15.13
CA ASP A 197 -9.43 -2.64 15.75
C ASP A 197 -9.00 -3.80 14.83
N ASN A 198 -9.27 -3.72 13.53
CA ASN A 198 -8.79 -4.70 12.56
C ASN A 198 -7.26 -4.80 12.52
N CYS A 199 -6.54 -3.67 12.55
CA CYS A 199 -5.08 -3.64 12.63
C CYS A 199 -4.58 -4.31 13.92
N SER A 200 -5.21 -4.04 15.07
CA SER A 200 -4.85 -4.68 16.35
C SER A 200 -5.01 -6.21 16.33
N LYS A 201 -5.93 -6.72 15.50
CA LYS A 201 -6.14 -8.16 15.31
C LYS A 201 -5.07 -8.84 14.46
N ARG A 202 -4.35 -8.10 13.64
CA ARG A 202 -3.48 -8.65 12.57
C ARG A 202 -2.01 -8.29 12.74
N ILE A 203 -1.72 -7.20 13.45
CA ILE A 203 -0.37 -6.68 13.65
C ILE A 203 0.04 -6.93 15.10
N VAL A 204 1.09 -7.74 15.28
CA VAL A 204 1.66 -8.02 16.60
C VAL A 204 2.18 -6.73 17.23
N SER A 205 1.93 -6.54 18.52
CA SER A 205 2.33 -5.35 19.29
C SER A 205 1.73 -4.03 18.78
N PHE A 206 0.65 -4.07 18.00
CA PHE A 206 0.00 -2.84 17.52
C PHE A 206 -0.36 -1.87 18.66
N ASN A 207 -0.85 -2.41 19.78
CA ASN A 207 -1.29 -1.64 20.94
C ASN A 207 -0.12 -1.06 21.76
N GLU A 208 1.08 -1.59 21.60
CA GLU A 208 2.29 -1.16 22.31
C GLU A 208 2.96 0.03 21.60
N GLY A 209 2.66 0.22 20.31
CA GLY A 209 3.13 1.34 19.51
C GLY A 209 2.58 2.69 20.00
N ASP A 210 3.30 3.77 19.69
CA ASP A 210 2.77 5.11 19.91
C ASP A 210 1.71 5.47 18.87
N ALA A 211 0.89 6.49 19.17
CA ALA A 211 -0.24 6.86 18.33
C ALA A 211 0.18 7.29 16.90
N PRO A 212 1.26 8.07 16.70
CA PRO A 212 1.77 8.36 15.36
C PRO A 212 2.18 7.10 14.58
N TRP A 213 2.81 6.12 15.24
CA TRP A 213 3.15 4.84 14.61
C TRP A 213 1.90 4.02 14.28
N GLN A 214 0.91 3.97 15.17
CA GLN A 214 -0.35 3.25 14.94
C GLN A 214 -1.09 3.80 13.72
N ILE A 215 -1.22 5.14 13.62
CA ILE A 215 -1.81 5.81 12.45
C ILE A 215 -1.06 5.41 11.18
N ASN A 216 0.26 5.50 11.21
CA ASN A 216 1.11 5.24 10.06
C ASN A 216 0.99 3.79 9.56
N VAL A 217 1.12 2.83 10.46
CA VAL A 217 0.97 1.41 10.13
C VAL A 217 -0.44 1.11 9.63
N ALA A 218 -1.46 1.72 10.22
CA ALA A 218 -2.83 1.56 9.73
C ALA A 218 -2.99 2.11 8.32
N ILE A 219 -2.40 3.26 7.97
CA ILE A 219 -2.46 3.81 6.60
C ILE A 219 -1.74 2.91 5.59
N GLU A 220 -0.56 2.39 5.92
CA GLU A 220 0.14 1.44 5.04
C GLU A 220 -0.65 0.13 4.89
N GLN A 221 -1.22 -0.38 5.99
CA GLN A 221 -2.08 -1.56 5.95
C GLN A 221 -3.33 -1.34 5.09
N LEU A 222 -3.90 -0.13 5.14
CA LEU A 222 -5.09 0.25 4.35
C LEU A 222 -4.79 0.19 2.84
N ALA A 223 -3.65 0.71 2.42
CA ALA A 223 -3.19 0.64 1.03
C ALA A 223 -2.92 -0.81 0.58
N GLU A 224 -2.36 -1.63 1.47
CA GLU A 224 -2.10 -3.05 1.21
C GLU A 224 -3.38 -3.88 1.14
N ASP A 225 -4.34 -3.66 2.04
CA ASP A 225 -5.63 -4.33 2.00
C ASP A 225 -6.42 -3.96 0.76
N PHE A 226 -6.33 -2.70 0.28
CA PHE A 226 -6.88 -2.32 -1.02
C PHE A 226 -6.27 -3.14 -2.16
N ARG A 227 -4.94 -3.25 -2.20
CA ARG A 227 -4.24 -4.06 -3.20
C ARG A 227 -4.66 -5.51 -3.15
N LEU A 228 -4.64 -6.09 -1.95
CA LEU A 228 -4.98 -7.48 -1.71
C LEU A 228 -6.46 -7.79 -2.01
N ALA A 229 -7.37 -6.85 -1.77
CA ALA A 229 -8.78 -6.99 -2.12
C ALA A 229 -8.97 -7.18 -3.64
N LEU A 230 -8.16 -6.52 -4.46
CA LEU A 230 -8.17 -6.68 -5.92
C LEU A 230 -7.60 -8.03 -6.37
N ASP A 231 -6.61 -8.56 -5.64
CA ASP A 231 -6.03 -9.89 -5.89
C ASP A 231 -7.03 -11.00 -5.54
N VAL A 232 -7.65 -10.91 -4.36
CA VAL A 232 -8.47 -11.98 -3.79
C VAL A 232 -9.81 -12.15 -4.46
N LYS A 233 -10.37 -11.09 -5.07
CA LYS A 233 -11.58 -11.17 -5.88
C LYS A 233 -11.49 -12.26 -6.97
N ASN A 234 -10.29 -12.52 -7.47
CA ASN A 234 -10.04 -13.44 -8.59
C ASN A 234 -9.24 -14.71 -8.20
N GLN A 235 -8.75 -14.82 -6.95
CA GLN A 235 -7.78 -15.85 -6.52
C GLN A 235 -8.26 -16.69 -5.33
N ASN A 236 -9.58 -16.90 -5.23
CA ASN A 236 -10.25 -17.73 -4.20
C ASN A 236 -9.94 -17.34 -2.73
N GLY A 237 -9.34 -16.18 -2.43
CA GLY A 237 -8.90 -15.83 -1.07
C GLY A 237 -7.39 -15.88 -0.78
N ALA A 238 -6.53 -16.10 -1.78
CA ALA A 238 -5.08 -16.04 -1.62
C ALA A 238 -4.47 -15.02 -2.62
N CYS A 239 -3.25 -14.54 -2.36
CA CYS A 239 -2.57 -13.56 -3.20
C CYS A 239 -1.11 -13.98 -3.44
N CYS A 240 -0.57 -13.62 -4.61
CA CYS A 240 0.81 -13.94 -4.98
C CYS A 240 1.87 -13.12 -4.24
N LEU A 241 1.49 -12.00 -3.63
CA LEU A 241 2.35 -11.17 -2.79
C LEU A 241 1.57 -10.76 -1.53
N PRO A 242 1.62 -11.56 -0.45
CA PRO A 242 1.02 -11.19 0.83
C PRO A 242 1.64 -9.91 1.41
N HIS A 243 0.95 -9.28 2.36
CA HIS A 243 1.51 -8.11 3.04
C HIS A 243 2.60 -8.51 4.04
N ILE A 244 3.76 -7.86 3.95
CA ILE A 244 4.94 -8.28 4.72
C ILE A 244 4.74 -8.23 6.25
N ILE A 245 3.88 -7.34 6.76
CA ILE A 245 3.66 -7.19 8.20
C ILE A 245 2.65 -8.20 8.72
N THR A 246 1.57 -8.45 7.97
CA THR A 246 0.42 -9.22 8.46
C THR A 246 0.36 -10.64 7.94
N TYR A 247 1.15 -11.03 6.93
CA TYR A 247 0.93 -12.29 6.21
C TYR A 247 0.85 -13.53 7.10
N GLN A 248 1.70 -13.67 8.13
CA GLN A 248 1.65 -14.84 9.00
C GLN A 248 0.36 -14.89 9.81
N GLN A 249 -0.11 -13.73 10.29
CA GLN A 249 -1.36 -13.66 11.03
C GLN A 249 -2.58 -13.78 10.11
N ASP A 250 -2.50 -13.25 8.89
CA ASP A 250 -3.53 -13.41 7.87
C ASP A 250 -3.64 -14.88 7.42
N LEU A 251 -2.54 -15.64 7.41
CA LEU A 251 -2.52 -17.08 7.18
C LEU A 251 -3.19 -17.87 8.30
N LEU A 252 -2.94 -17.48 9.56
CA LEU A 252 -3.49 -18.14 10.74
C LEU A 252 -4.96 -17.80 10.99
N ASN A 253 -5.33 -16.53 10.76
CA ASN A 253 -6.66 -16.00 10.99
C ASN A 253 -7.16 -15.26 9.74
N PRO A 254 -7.53 -15.99 8.66
CA PRO A 254 -7.99 -15.38 7.41
C PRO A 254 -9.21 -14.48 7.58
N GLU A 255 -10.01 -14.69 8.63
CA GLU A 255 -11.18 -13.86 8.93
C GLU A 255 -10.82 -12.39 9.18
N GLY A 256 -9.71 -12.10 9.87
CA GLY A 256 -9.26 -10.72 10.11
C GLY A 256 -8.81 -10.05 8.81
N TYR A 257 -8.12 -10.80 7.95
CA TYR A 257 -7.77 -10.34 6.61
C TYR A 257 -9.01 -10.01 5.76
N LEU A 258 -10.02 -10.91 5.77
CA LEU A 258 -11.27 -10.69 5.04
C LEU A 258 -12.08 -9.51 5.60
N GLU A 259 -12.09 -9.32 6.93
CA GLU A 259 -12.66 -8.14 7.58
C GLU A 259 -11.99 -6.86 7.06
N GLY A 260 -10.66 -6.80 6.98
CA GLY A 260 -9.93 -5.65 6.44
C GLY A 260 -10.28 -5.37 4.97
N VAL A 261 -10.37 -6.42 4.15
CA VAL A 261 -10.82 -6.34 2.75
C VAL A 261 -12.25 -5.78 2.64
N ASP A 262 -13.16 -6.20 3.52
CA ASP A 262 -14.55 -5.74 3.50
C ASP A 262 -14.70 -4.30 4.02
N ILE A 263 -13.94 -3.90 5.04
CA ILE A 263 -13.83 -2.50 5.46
C ILE A 263 -13.36 -1.65 4.28
N MET A 264 -12.35 -2.11 3.54
CA MET A 264 -11.86 -1.41 2.35
C MET A 264 -12.89 -1.28 1.24
N LYS A 265 -13.67 -2.34 0.96
CA LYS A 265 -14.77 -2.24 0.00
C LYS A 265 -15.78 -1.17 0.41
N ASN A 266 -16.13 -1.09 1.69
CA ASN A 266 -17.09 -0.10 2.19
C ASN A 266 -16.52 1.33 2.11
N LEU A 267 -15.25 1.51 2.47
CA LEU A 267 -14.54 2.79 2.38
C LEU A 267 -14.44 3.31 0.94
N LEU A 268 -14.31 2.40 -0.02
CA LEU A 268 -14.10 2.72 -1.44
C LEU A 268 -15.39 2.75 -2.28
N GLN A 269 -16.53 2.32 -1.73
CA GLN A 269 -17.86 2.48 -2.34
C GLN A 269 -18.41 3.92 -2.27
N PHE A 270 -17.56 4.91 -1.99
CA PHE A 270 -17.98 6.30 -1.90
C PHE A 270 -18.29 6.88 -3.30
N ASP A 271 -19.56 6.82 -3.69
CA ASP A 271 -20.15 7.37 -4.95
C ASP A 271 -20.10 8.92 -5.04
N GLY A 272 -19.51 9.59 -4.06
CA GLY A 272 -19.32 11.04 -4.08
C GLY A 272 -18.33 11.42 -5.17
N LYS A 273 -18.76 12.23 -6.16
CA LYS A 273 -17.83 12.90 -7.09
C LYS A 273 -16.71 13.55 -6.28
N LEU A 274 -15.54 12.92 -6.30
CA LEU A 274 -14.34 13.32 -5.58
C LEU A 274 -14.03 14.78 -5.92
N LYS A 275 -14.08 15.67 -4.93
CA LYS A 275 -13.67 17.07 -5.10
C LYS A 275 -12.25 17.22 -4.57
N LYS A 276 -11.38 17.86 -5.34
CA LYS A 276 -10.04 18.24 -4.88
C LYS A 276 -10.18 19.24 -3.73
N GLY A 277 -9.82 18.84 -2.52
CA GLY A 277 -9.76 19.70 -1.33
C GLY A 277 -8.32 20.17 -1.07
N LYS A 278 -8.15 21.33 -0.42
CA LYS A 278 -6.83 21.77 0.05
C LYS A 278 -6.47 21.11 1.38
N VAL A 279 -5.32 20.46 1.42
CA VAL A 279 -4.73 19.80 2.59
C VAL A 279 -4.01 20.80 3.50
N SER A 280 -4.02 20.51 4.79
CA SER A 280 -3.25 21.17 5.85
C SER A 280 -1.87 20.51 6.01
N GLY A 281 -0.81 21.30 6.18
CA GLY A 281 0.57 20.82 6.40
C GLY A 281 0.78 20.00 7.68
N ALA A 282 -0.19 19.94 8.59
CA ALA A 282 -0.10 19.10 9.79
C ALA A 282 -0.03 17.60 9.45
N LEU A 283 -0.59 17.16 8.32
CA LEU A 283 -0.50 15.77 7.87
C LEU A 283 0.91 15.38 7.38
N ASP A 284 1.81 16.34 7.10
CA ASP A 284 3.21 16.04 6.78
C ASP A 284 4.02 15.58 8.00
N SER A 285 3.46 15.75 9.20
CA SER A 285 3.97 15.19 10.45
C SER A 285 3.70 13.69 10.60
N ILE A 286 2.65 13.15 9.96
CA ILE A 286 2.43 11.71 9.80
C ILE A 286 3.56 11.22 8.92
N ILE A 287 4.65 10.80 9.55
CA ILE A 287 5.84 10.31 8.89
C ILE A 287 5.39 9.23 7.92
N PRO A 288 5.55 9.37 6.59
CA PRO A 288 5.46 8.19 5.73
C PRO A 288 6.68 7.37 6.11
N PHE A 289 6.48 6.28 6.85
CA PHE A 289 7.58 5.37 7.06
C PHE A 289 7.73 4.65 5.73
N GLY A 290 8.75 5.01 4.95
CA GLY A 290 9.14 4.21 3.79
C GLY A 290 9.34 2.78 4.26
N GLU A 291 8.44 1.89 3.84
CA GLU A 291 8.40 0.47 4.19
C GLU A 291 8.69 0.21 5.67
N ALA A 292 7.65 0.30 6.52
CA ALA A 292 7.67 -0.04 7.94
C ALA A 292 8.74 -1.11 8.26
N ASN A 293 9.78 -0.65 8.96
CA ASN A 293 10.92 -1.37 9.51
C ASN A 293 11.18 -2.80 8.95
N ARG A 294 11.49 -2.97 7.65
CA ARG A 294 12.07 -4.23 7.11
C ARG A 294 13.37 -4.66 7.80
N SER A 295 13.93 -3.81 8.68
CA SER A 295 15.19 -4.01 9.39
C SER A 295 15.02 -4.43 10.85
N SER A 296 13.79 -4.68 11.35
CA SER A 296 13.71 -5.70 12.40
C SER A 296 14.14 -6.99 11.72
N LEU A 297 15.24 -7.55 12.20
CA LEU A 297 15.78 -8.84 11.75
C LEU A 297 14.63 -9.85 11.51
N PRO A 298 14.81 -10.81 10.59
CA PRO A 298 13.90 -11.96 10.44
C PRO A 298 13.56 -12.67 11.77
N THR A 299 14.39 -12.45 12.80
CA THR A 299 14.27 -13.00 14.16
C THR A 299 13.34 -12.24 15.11
N ASN A 300 12.78 -11.08 14.73
CA ASN A 300 12.04 -10.21 15.66
C ASN A 300 10.55 -10.04 15.35
N PHE A 301 10.01 -10.73 14.33
CA PHE A 301 8.57 -10.92 14.24
C PHE A 301 8.20 -12.12 15.09
N ILE A 302 7.80 -11.81 16.32
CA ILE A 302 7.40 -12.78 17.32
C ILE A 302 5.97 -13.19 16.99
N HIS A 303 5.70 -14.49 16.90
CA HIS A 303 4.36 -15.01 17.12
C HIS A 303 3.87 -14.51 18.48
N GLY A 304 3.07 -13.44 18.48
CA GLY A 304 2.51 -12.83 19.67
C GLY A 304 1.01 -13.08 19.74
N GLU A 305 0.47 -12.99 20.95
CA GLU A 305 -0.98 -13.00 21.14
C GLU A 305 -1.57 -11.72 20.59
N ILE A 306 -2.58 -11.88 19.74
CA ILE A 306 -3.40 -10.79 19.25
C ILE A 306 -4.06 -10.13 20.46
N THR A 307 -3.84 -8.83 20.63
CA THR A 307 -4.44 -8.06 21.73
C THR A 307 -5.40 -7.04 21.13
N PRO A 308 -6.71 -7.17 21.32
CA PRO A 308 -7.68 -6.17 20.86
C PRO A 308 -7.43 -4.81 21.52
N LEU A 309 -7.68 -3.73 20.79
CA LEU A 309 -7.46 -2.37 21.27
C LEU A 309 -8.56 -1.97 22.27
N THR A 310 -8.20 -1.61 23.51
CA THR A 310 -9.18 -1.22 24.53
C THR A 310 -9.59 0.25 24.40
N GLN A 311 -10.71 0.66 25.02
CA GLN A 311 -11.10 2.07 25.05
C GLN A 311 -10.05 2.94 25.76
N GLU A 312 -9.40 2.41 26.81
CA GLU A 312 -8.32 3.11 27.51
C GLU A 312 -7.10 3.34 26.59
N ASP A 313 -6.76 2.37 25.75
CA ASP A 313 -5.70 2.53 24.75
C ASP A 313 -6.05 3.63 23.75
N LYS A 314 -7.30 3.68 23.28
CA LYS A 314 -7.78 4.71 22.36
C LYS A 314 -7.72 6.10 22.98
N ASP A 315 -8.17 6.25 24.21
CA ASP A 315 -8.18 7.54 24.91
C ASP A 315 -6.76 8.04 25.18
N ARG A 316 -5.85 7.13 25.56
CA ARG A 316 -4.42 7.42 25.71
C ARG A 316 -3.77 7.85 24.40
N ALA A 317 -4.11 7.21 23.29
CA ALA A 317 -3.61 7.57 21.97
C ALA A 317 -4.09 8.96 21.54
N ARG A 318 -5.39 9.26 21.69
CA ARG A 318 -5.98 10.58 21.41
C ARG A 318 -5.32 11.70 22.20
N GLU A 319 -5.09 11.48 23.50
CA GLU A 319 -4.43 12.48 24.35
C GLU A 319 -3.00 12.76 23.89
N LYS A 320 -2.23 11.73 23.52
CA LYS A 320 -0.89 11.91 22.95
C LYS A 320 -0.90 12.67 21.64
N LEU A 321 -1.88 12.41 20.76
CA LEU A 321 -2.01 13.12 19.48
C LEU A 321 -2.35 14.59 19.68
N LYS A 322 -3.25 14.90 20.63
CA LYS A 322 -3.55 16.30 20.99
C LYS A 322 -2.31 17.04 21.47
N GLN A 323 -1.48 16.40 22.29
CA GLN A 323 -0.21 16.99 22.76
C GLN A 323 0.76 17.20 21.61
N PHE A 324 0.91 16.19 20.74
CA PHE A 324 1.76 16.25 19.56
C PHE A 324 1.36 17.40 18.61
N GLU A 325 0.07 17.65 18.41
CA GLU A 325 -0.43 18.73 17.55
C GLU A 325 -0.21 20.13 18.13
N VAL A 326 -0.09 20.27 19.46
CA VAL A 326 0.23 21.57 20.10
C VAL A 326 1.71 21.92 19.95
N ASP A 327 2.57 20.92 19.83
CA ASP A 327 4.03 21.09 19.73
C ASP A 327 4.53 21.40 18.29
N PHE A 328 3.62 21.46 17.30
CA PHE A 328 3.91 21.71 15.87
C PHE A 328 3.23 22.97 15.31
#